data_AF-A0A914M470-F1
#
_entry.id   AF-A0A914M470-F1
#
_cell.length_a   1.000
_cell.length_b   1.000
_cell.length_c   1.000
_cell.angle_alpha   90.00
_cell.angle_beta   90.00
_cell.angle_gamma   90.00
#
_symmetry.space_group_name_H-M   'P 1'
#
loop_
_entity.id
_entity.type
_entity.pdbx_description
1 polymer ?
#
loop_
_entity_poly.entity_id
_entity_poly.type
_entity_poly.pdbx_seq_one_letter_code
_entity_poly.pdbx_strand_id
1 'polypeptide(L)'
;MDAKQLQQVLEAVLKQQAQTTSTANNATLASALSGRITTFNYDPENGSTFESWFKRFGTLINDDGKDLPDASKVRLLVGKLGEEEYAKYSNSVAPDTPDIITFNDTVKNLKLLFADTRSLFVRRFECLKIKQQPNQDIDSLIGQINAACENANMALTKEDLKCLIFIIALRDDAHDIRQKCLQILEDA
;
A
#
# COMPACT_ATOMS: atom_id res chain seq x y z
N MET A 1 52.87 -11.46 22.37
CA MET A 1 51.73 -10.60 22.02
C MET A 1 52.07 -9.21 22.51
N ASP A 2 52.25 -8.26 21.61
CA ASP A 2 52.63 -6.88 21.95
C ASP A 2 51.41 -6.15 22.55
N ALA A 3 51.61 -5.12 23.40
CA ALA A 3 50.51 -4.45 24.12
C ALA A 3 49.45 -3.87 23.16
N LYS A 4 49.86 -3.45 21.96
CA LYS A 4 48.97 -3.00 20.88
C LYS A 4 48.06 -4.10 20.33
N GLN A 5 48.53 -5.35 20.26
CA GLN A 5 47.72 -6.48 19.79
C GLN A 5 46.63 -6.86 20.80
N LEU A 6 46.94 -6.82 22.11
CA LEU A 6 45.94 -7.05 23.16
C LEU A 6 44.82 -6.01 23.11
N GLN A 7 45.16 -4.74 22.87
CA GLN A 7 44.19 -3.66 22.76
C GLN A 7 43.29 -3.79 21.52
N GLN A 8 43.84 -4.18 20.36
CA GLN A 8 43.05 -4.46 19.15
C GLN A 8 42.06 -5.62 19.33
N VAL A 9 42.49 -6.70 20.00
CA VAL A 9 41.61 -7.86 20.26
C VAL A 9 40.46 -7.45 21.18
N LEU A 10 40.72 -6.70 22.25
CA LEU A 10 39.66 -6.21 23.14
C LEU A 10 38.66 -5.31 22.40
N GLU A 11 39.13 -4.39 21.55
CA GLU A 11 38.27 -3.49 20.78
C GLU A 11 37.41 -4.26 19.75
N ALA A 12 37.97 -5.30 19.11
CA ALA A 12 37.24 -6.17 18.21
C ALA A 12 36.14 -6.98 18.92
N VAL A 13 36.44 -7.51 20.11
CA VAL A 13 35.47 -8.25 20.94
C VAL A 13 34.33 -7.34 21.41
N LEU A 14 34.63 -6.12 21.85
CA LEU A 14 33.61 -5.16 22.26
C LEU A 14 32.71 -4.74 21.08
N LYS A 15 33.27 -4.54 19.89
CA LYS A 15 32.51 -4.26 18.66
C LYS A 15 31.60 -5.43 18.27
N GLN A 16 32.09 -6.67 18.37
CA GLN A 16 31.27 -7.87 18.12
C GLN A 16 30.15 -8.03 19.15
N GLN A 17 30.40 -7.80 20.44
CA GLN A 17 29.38 -7.84 21.48
C GLN A 17 28.31 -6.76 21.28
N ALA A 18 28.71 -5.55 20.89
CA ALA A 18 27.77 -4.48 20.57
C ALA A 18 26.91 -4.83 19.34
N GLN A 19 27.52 -5.36 18.26
CA GLN A 19 26.81 -5.78 17.04
C GLN A 19 25.84 -6.93 17.26
N THR A 20 26.22 -7.92 18.06
CA THR A 20 25.33 -9.05 18.40
C THR A 20 24.14 -8.60 19.22
N THR A 21 24.37 -7.72 20.20
CA THR A 21 23.30 -7.13 21.02
C THR A 21 22.34 -6.27 20.18
N SER A 22 22.85 -5.44 19.26
CA SER A 22 22.01 -4.63 18.37
C SER A 22 21.19 -5.49 17.41
N THR A 23 21.78 -6.56 16.87
CA THR A 23 21.08 -7.48 15.96
C THR A 23 19.93 -8.21 16.65
N ALA A 24 20.15 -8.66 17.90
CA ALA A 24 19.11 -9.28 18.72
C ALA A 24 17.94 -8.29 19.01
N ASN A 25 18.26 -7.06 19.41
CA ASN A 25 17.26 -6.03 19.67
C ASN A 25 16.44 -5.69 18.41
N ASN A 26 17.09 -5.60 17.24
CA ASN A 26 16.42 -5.34 15.97
C ASN A 26 15.49 -6.50 15.57
N ALA A 27 15.89 -7.76 15.79
CA ALA A 27 15.04 -8.91 15.52
C ALA A 27 13.80 -8.93 16.44
N THR A 28 13.96 -8.60 17.72
CA THR A 28 12.84 -8.48 18.66
C THR A 28 11.88 -7.35 18.27
N LEU A 29 12.42 -6.19 17.88
CA LEU A 29 11.62 -5.05 17.41
C LEU A 29 10.85 -5.40 16.13
N ALA A 30 11.51 -6.01 15.15
CA ALA A 30 10.87 -6.43 13.91
C ALA A 30 9.75 -7.47 14.17
N SER A 31 9.95 -8.41 15.09
CA SER A 31 8.92 -9.38 15.47
C SER A 31 7.73 -8.70 16.17
N ALA A 32 7.97 -7.74 17.07
CA ALA A 32 6.93 -7.00 17.75
C ALA A 32 6.09 -6.16 16.79
N LEU A 33 6.74 -5.48 15.83
CA LEU A 33 6.06 -4.74 14.77
C LEU A 33 5.28 -5.67 13.85
N SER A 34 5.88 -6.79 13.46
CA SER A 34 5.21 -7.81 12.65
C SER A 34 3.92 -8.30 13.33
N GLY A 35 3.91 -8.54 14.64
CA GLY A 35 2.70 -8.96 15.35
C GLY A 35 1.56 -7.93 15.32
N ARG A 36 1.86 -6.64 15.10
CA ARG A 36 0.87 -5.54 15.08
C ARG A 36 0.36 -5.20 13.68
N ILE A 37 1.07 -5.66 12.64
CA ILE A 37 0.77 -5.36 11.24
C ILE A 37 0.06 -6.57 10.61
N THR A 38 -1.13 -6.33 10.06
CA THR A 38 -1.90 -7.38 9.39
C THR A 38 -1.36 -7.66 7.99
N THR A 39 -1.57 -8.87 7.49
CA THR A 39 -1.24 -9.23 6.10
C THR A 39 -2.01 -8.34 5.13
N PHE A 40 -1.33 -7.90 4.08
CA PHE A 40 -1.90 -7.16 2.96
C PHE A 40 -2.37 -8.15 1.89
N ASN A 41 -3.65 -8.07 1.55
CA ASN A 41 -4.22 -8.75 0.39
C ASN A 41 -4.81 -7.68 -0.51
N TYR A 42 -4.51 -7.73 -1.81
CA TYR A 42 -4.89 -6.71 -2.76
C TYR A 42 -6.32 -6.94 -3.23
N ASP A 43 -7.18 -5.98 -2.94
CA ASP A 43 -8.57 -5.95 -3.41
C ASP A 43 -8.94 -4.50 -3.73
N PRO A 44 -8.67 -4.03 -4.97
CA PRO A 44 -8.93 -2.66 -5.35
C PRO A 44 -10.44 -2.35 -5.32
N GLU A 45 -11.32 -3.33 -5.57
CA GLU A 45 -12.76 -3.11 -5.62
C GLU A 45 -13.32 -2.67 -4.27
N ASN A 46 -12.83 -3.30 -3.19
CA ASN A 46 -13.19 -2.95 -1.81
C ASN A 46 -12.23 -1.93 -1.18
N GLY A 47 -11.40 -1.25 -1.98
CA GLY A 47 -10.49 -0.18 -1.52
C GLY A 47 -9.27 -0.67 -0.74
N SER A 48 -8.99 -1.97 -0.75
CA SER A 48 -7.80 -2.59 -0.19
C SER A 48 -6.62 -2.48 -1.16
N THR A 49 -6.17 -1.24 -1.37
CA THR A 49 -4.94 -0.91 -2.09
C THR A 49 -3.74 -0.89 -1.15
N PHE A 50 -2.53 -0.97 -1.71
CA PHE A 50 -1.33 -0.83 -0.89
C PHE A 50 -1.24 0.55 -0.24
N GLU A 51 -1.73 1.60 -0.89
CA GLU A 51 -1.78 2.94 -0.27
C GLU A 51 -2.68 2.99 0.97
N SER A 52 -3.88 2.42 0.90
CA SER A 52 -4.80 2.33 2.04
C SER A 52 -4.18 1.56 3.20
N TRP A 53 -3.56 0.41 2.91
CA TRP A 53 -2.89 -0.41 3.91
C TRP A 53 -1.67 0.31 4.52
N PHE A 54 -0.83 0.94 3.68
CA PHE A 54 0.36 1.66 4.12
C PHE A 54 0.00 2.95 4.86
N LYS A 55 -1.13 3.60 4.57
CA LYS A 55 -1.64 4.72 5.38
C LYS A 55 -1.95 4.30 6.82
N ARG A 56 -2.43 3.06 7.02
CA ARG A 56 -2.76 2.52 8.35
C ARG A 56 -1.54 2.05 9.13
N PHE A 57 -0.60 1.37 8.46
CA PHE A 57 0.53 0.70 9.14
C PHE A 57 1.90 1.32 8.85
N GLY A 58 2.01 2.21 7.86
CA GLY A 58 3.28 2.81 7.44
C GLY A 58 3.92 3.66 8.52
N THR A 59 3.13 4.37 9.34
CA THR A 59 3.66 5.11 10.51
C THR A 59 4.28 4.18 11.54
N LEU A 60 3.71 2.99 11.78
CA LEU A 60 4.32 1.99 12.67
C LEU A 60 5.68 1.53 12.14
N ILE A 61 5.80 1.33 10.83
CA ILE A 61 7.08 0.89 10.23
C ILE A 61 8.10 2.03 10.24
N ASN A 62 7.67 3.26 9.99
CA ASN A 62 8.54 4.43 9.89
C ASN A 62 9.00 4.94 11.26
N ASP A 63 8.07 5.08 12.21
CA ASP A 63 8.31 5.74 13.50
C ASP A 63 8.75 4.73 14.56
N ASP A 64 7.97 3.66 14.77
CA ASP A 64 8.33 2.61 15.75
C ASP A 64 9.48 1.73 15.23
N GLY A 65 9.59 1.59 13.90
CA GLY A 65 10.68 0.88 13.24
C GLY A 65 11.88 1.74 12.87
N LYS A 66 11.96 3.01 13.30
CA LYS A 66 13.01 3.96 12.86
C LYS A 66 14.44 3.42 13.04
N ASP A 67 14.68 2.65 14.11
CA ASP A 67 15.97 2.07 14.48
C ASP A 67 16.30 0.78 13.71
N LEU A 68 15.34 0.24 12.93
CA LEU A 68 15.58 -0.91 12.08
C LEU A 68 16.43 -0.52 10.86
N PRO A 69 17.41 -1.35 10.48
CA PRO A 69 18.10 -1.24 9.20
C PRO A 69 17.11 -1.29 8.04
N ASP A 70 17.46 -0.62 6.95
CA ASP A 70 16.60 -0.51 5.75
C ASP A 70 16.19 -1.90 5.22
N ALA A 71 17.15 -2.83 5.13
CA ALA A 71 16.89 -4.22 4.74
C ALA A 71 15.90 -4.94 5.68
N SER A 72 15.95 -4.66 6.99
CA SER A 72 14.99 -5.23 7.95
C SER A 72 13.59 -4.65 7.76
N LYS A 73 13.46 -3.36 7.43
CA LYS A 73 12.17 -2.73 7.08
C LYS A 73 11.60 -3.31 5.80
N VAL A 74 12.44 -3.55 4.80
CA VAL A 74 12.02 -4.18 3.53
C VAL A 74 11.52 -5.60 3.79
N ARG A 75 12.27 -6.43 4.53
CA ARG A 75 11.82 -7.78 4.92
C ARG A 75 10.52 -7.77 5.72
N LEU A 76 10.37 -6.84 6.65
CA LEU A 76 9.13 -6.68 7.41
C LEU A 76 7.95 -6.37 6.49
N LEU A 77 8.13 -5.45 5.54
CA LEU A 77 7.09 -5.04 4.61
C LEU A 77 6.72 -6.16 3.63
N VAL A 78 7.72 -6.78 3.01
CA VAL A 78 7.54 -7.87 2.05
C VAL A 78 6.96 -9.12 2.72
N GLY A 79 7.36 -9.41 3.97
CA GLY A 79 6.80 -10.49 4.77
C GLY A 79 5.35 -10.27 5.23
N LYS A 80 4.77 -9.08 4.96
CA LYS A 80 3.35 -8.79 5.19
C LYS A 80 2.51 -8.84 3.93
N LEU A 81 3.09 -9.08 2.76
CA LEU A 81 2.34 -9.33 1.56
C LEU A 81 1.68 -10.72 1.65
N GLY A 82 0.48 -10.85 1.09
CA GLY A 82 -0.12 -12.14 0.80
C GLY A 82 0.71 -12.91 -0.22
N GLU A 83 0.38 -14.19 -0.41
CA GLU A 83 1.16 -15.09 -1.27
C GLU A 83 1.17 -14.61 -2.73
N GLU A 84 0.02 -14.17 -3.24
CA GLU A 84 -0.14 -13.66 -4.60
C GLU A 84 0.57 -12.31 -4.78
N GLU A 85 0.45 -11.41 -3.80
CA GLU A 85 1.09 -10.11 -3.82
C GLU A 85 2.61 -10.23 -3.74
N TYR A 86 3.12 -11.13 -2.90
CA TYR A 86 4.54 -11.42 -2.82
C TYR A 86 5.06 -11.94 -4.16
N ALA A 87 4.38 -12.90 -4.78
CA ALA A 87 4.78 -13.43 -6.08
C ALA A 87 4.83 -12.34 -7.16
N LYS A 88 3.81 -11.46 -7.21
CA LYS A 88 3.75 -10.33 -8.15
C LYS A 88 4.88 -9.34 -7.90
N TYR A 89 5.15 -8.99 -6.65
CA TYR A 89 6.26 -8.10 -6.29
C TYR A 89 7.61 -8.71 -6.65
N SER A 90 7.86 -9.97 -6.27
CA SER A 90 9.10 -10.69 -6.57
C SER A 90 9.39 -10.76 -8.08
N ASN A 91 8.36 -10.97 -8.90
CA ASN A 91 8.50 -10.98 -10.35
C ASN A 91 8.80 -9.59 -10.92
N SER A 92 8.28 -8.52 -10.31
CA SER A 92 8.48 -7.14 -10.77
C SER A 92 9.88 -6.60 -10.51
N VAL A 93 10.57 -7.11 -9.49
CA VAL A 93 11.90 -6.65 -9.08
C VAL A 93 13.03 -7.51 -9.63
N ALA A 94 12.72 -8.60 -10.32
CA ALA A 94 13.73 -9.46 -10.94
C ALA A 94 14.53 -8.68 -12.01
N PRO A 95 15.88 -8.85 -12.09
CA PRO A 95 16.69 -9.89 -11.44
C PRO A 95 17.19 -9.54 -10.03
N ASP A 96 16.86 -8.37 -9.49
CA ASP A 96 17.31 -7.95 -8.15
C ASP A 96 16.56 -8.73 -7.06
N THR A 97 17.22 -8.97 -5.93
CA THR A 97 16.53 -9.53 -4.76
C THR A 97 15.84 -8.42 -3.97
N PRO A 98 14.63 -8.67 -3.41
CA PRO A 98 13.93 -7.72 -2.56
C PRO A 98 14.81 -7.07 -1.47
N ASP A 99 15.80 -7.79 -0.96
CA ASP A 99 16.73 -7.32 0.08
C ASP A 99 17.75 -6.26 -0.36
N ILE A 100 17.91 -6.03 -1.68
CA ILE A 100 18.85 -5.04 -2.24
C ILE A 100 18.16 -3.68 -2.44
N ILE A 101 16.85 -3.69 -2.65
CA ILE A 101 16.07 -2.48 -2.92
C ILE A 101 15.86 -1.70 -1.64
N THR A 102 15.98 -0.37 -1.72
CA THR A 102 15.74 0.48 -0.56
C THR A 102 14.30 0.38 -0.08
N PHE A 103 14.05 0.66 1.20
CA PHE A 103 12.69 0.69 1.73
C PHE A 103 11.80 1.68 0.97
N ASN A 104 12.33 2.86 0.63
CA ASN A 104 11.58 3.88 -0.11
C ASN A 104 11.18 3.39 -1.50
N ASP A 105 12.10 2.75 -2.23
CA ASP A 105 11.80 2.25 -3.57
C ASP A 105 10.89 1.02 -3.54
N THR A 106 11.02 0.17 -2.52
CA THR A 106 10.06 -0.92 -2.25
C THR A 106 8.65 -0.36 -2.07
N VAL A 107 8.49 0.68 -1.23
CA VAL A 107 7.18 1.33 -1.01
C VAL A 107 6.64 1.91 -2.31
N LYS A 108 7.46 2.59 -3.12
CA LYS A 108 7.02 3.11 -4.43
C LYS A 108 6.57 2.01 -5.37
N ASN A 109 7.34 0.92 -5.48
CA ASN A 109 7.01 -0.21 -6.35
C ASN A 109 5.69 -0.86 -5.92
N LEU A 110 5.51 -1.10 -4.63
CA LEU A 110 4.27 -1.68 -4.09
C LEU A 110 3.06 -0.77 -4.31
N LYS A 111 3.23 0.55 -4.16
CA LYS A 111 2.19 1.52 -4.50
C LYS A 111 1.78 1.43 -5.97
N LEU A 112 2.73 1.28 -6.88
CA LEU A 112 2.44 1.16 -8.32
C LEU A 112 1.79 -0.18 -8.67
N LEU A 113 2.27 -1.28 -8.11
CA LEU A 113 1.79 -2.64 -8.43
C LEU A 113 0.40 -2.95 -7.89
N PHE A 114 0.02 -2.28 -6.81
CA PHE A 114 -1.20 -2.52 -6.03
C PHE A 114 -1.99 -1.22 -5.80
N ALA A 115 -1.91 -0.30 -6.76
CA ALA A 115 -2.77 0.89 -6.84
C ALA A 115 -4.18 0.51 -7.32
N ASP A 116 -5.17 1.32 -6.98
CA ASP A 116 -6.46 1.25 -7.69
C ASP A 116 -6.25 1.71 -9.13
N THR A 117 -6.22 0.76 -10.07
CA THR A 117 -6.02 1.04 -11.50
C THR A 117 -7.29 1.55 -12.18
N ARG A 118 -8.42 1.60 -11.48
CA ARG A 118 -9.66 2.11 -12.05
C ARG A 118 -9.58 3.62 -12.20
N SER A 119 -10.07 4.10 -13.33
CA SER A 119 -10.15 5.52 -13.57
C SER A 119 -11.06 6.20 -12.57
N LEU A 120 -10.89 7.52 -12.42
CA LEU A 120 -11.70 8.29 -11.49
C LEU A 120 -13.19 8.22 -11.84
N PHE A 121 -13.52 8.15 -13.14
CA PHE A 121 -14.89 7.93 -13.57
C PHE A 121 -15.45 6.60 -13.08
N VAL A 122 -14.72 5.50 -13.26
CA VAL A 122 -15.19 4.16 -12.86
C VAL A 122 -15.51 4.15 -11.37
N ARG A 123 -14.60 4.70 -10.56
CA ARG A 123 -14.81 4.84 -9.11
C ARG A 123 -16.05 5.67 -8.77
N ARG A 124 -16.26 6.81 -9.45
CA ARG A 124 -17.45 7.66 -9.27
C ARG A 124 -18.73 6.94 -9.67
N PHE A 125 -18.71 6.23 -10.79
CA PHE A 125 -19.85 5.48 -11.29
C PHE A 125 -20.25 4.34 -10.36
N GLU A 126 -19.28 3.59 -9.84
CA GLU A 126 -19.53 2.53 -8.87
C GLU A 126 -20.03 3.08 -7.54
N CYS A 127 -19.51 4.22 -7.09
CA CYS A 127 -20.04 4.92 -5.91
C CYS A 127 -21.54 5.23 -6.05
N LEU A 128 -22.00 5.64 -7.24
CA LEU A 128 -23.42 5.90 -7.52
C LEU A 128 -24.27 4.61 -7.61
N LYS A 129 -23.64 3.45 -7.79
CA LYS A 129 -24.29 2.14 -7.88
C LYS A 129 -24.42 1.43 -6.55
N ILE A 130 -23.88 1.99 -5.46
CA ILE A 130 -23.95 1.38 -4.13
C ILE A 130 -25.43 1.17 -3.76
N LYS A 131 -25.72 -0.06 -3.33
CA LYS A 131 -27.04 -0.48 -2.85
C LYS A 131 -26.87 -1.27 -1.57
N GLN A 132 -27.82 -1.08 -0.65
CA GLN A 132 -27.87 -1.86 0.58
C GLN A 132 -28.02 -3.35 0.27
N GLN A 133 -27.19 -4.18 0.90
CA GLN A 133 -27.32 -5.63 0.81
C GLN A 133 -28.41 -6.15 1.77
N PRO A 134 -29.07 -7.30 1.48
CA PRO A 134 -30.21 -7.80 2.26
C PRO A 134 -30.00 -7.94 3.77
N ASN A 135 -28.74 -8.09 4.23
CA ASN A 135 -28.38 -8.25 5.64
C ASN A 135 -27.41 -7.17 6.16
N GLN A 136 -27.28 -6.04 5.45
CA GLN A 136 -26.38 -4.95 5.84
C GLN A 136 -27.13 -3.95 6.71
N ASP A 137 -26.59 -3.64 7.88
CA ASP A 137 -27.12 -2.57 8.72
C ASP A 137 -26.85 -1.18 8.11
N ILE A 138 -27.63 -0.19 8.54
CA ILE A 138 -27.58 1.16 7.97
C ILE A 138 -26.26 1.86 8.27
N ASP A 139 -25.67 1.64 9.44
CA ASP A 139 -24.40 2.29 9.81
C ASP A 139 -23.25 1.77 8.95
N SER A 140 -23.21 0.46 8.69
CA SER A 140 -22.28 -0.16 7.75
C SER A 140 -22.46 0.37 6.33
N LEU A 141 -23.70 0.59 5.87
CA LEU A 141 -23.96 1.20 4.56
C LEU A 141 -23.48 2.65 4.49
N ILE A 142 -23.73 3.46 5.53
CA ILE A 142 -23.23 4.85 5.61
C ILE A 142 -21.71 4.86 5.56
N GLY A 143 -21.05 3.96 6.31
CA GLY A 143 -19.60 3.80 6.29
C GLY A 143 -19.07 3.47 4.89
N GLN A 144 -19.73 2.54 4.19
CA GLN A 144 -19.38 2.16 2.82
C GLN A 144 -19.54 3.32 1.83
N ILE A 145 -20.65 4.07 1.91
CA ILE A 145 -20.90 5.23 1.05
C ILE A 145 -19.82 6.30 1.28
N ASN A 146 -19.51 6.62 2.53
CA ASN A 146 -18.48 7.61 2.85
C ASN A 146 -17.11 7.19 2.30
N ALA A 147 -16.70 5.94 2.52
CA ALA A 147 -15.43 5.43 2.01
C ALA A 147 -15.36 5.47 0.47
N ALA A 148 -16.44 5.10 -0.22
CA ALA A 148 -16.51 5.15 -1.67
C ALA A 148 -16.48 6.58 -2.21
N CYS A 149 -17.15 7.53 -1.56
CA CYS A 149 -17.12 8.95 -1.92
C CYS A 149 -15.71 9.55 -1.84
N GLU A 150 -14.97 9.23 -0.77
CA GLU A 150 -13.57 9.65 -0.61
C GLU A 150 -12.68 9.03 -1.70
N ASN A 151 -12.80 7.71 -1.94
CA ASN A 151 -12.00 7.03 -2.97
C ASN A 151 -12.30 7.53 -4.40
N ALA A 152 -13.55 7.94 -4.64
CA ALA A 152 -14.01 8.45 -5.93
C ALA A 152 -13.79 9.97 -6.10
N ASN A 153 -13.25 10.67 -5.10
CA ASN A 153 -13.13 12.12 -5.06
C ASN A 153 -14.45 12.79 -5.50
N MET A 154 -15.53 12.52 -4.74
CA MET A 154 -16.89 13.01 -5.01
C MET A 154 -17.09 14.52 -4.74
N ALA A 155 -16.02 15.29 -4.64
CA ALA A 155 -16.05 16.76 -4.61
C ALA A 155 -16.36 17.34 -6.01
N LEU A 156 -17.51 16.96 -6.57
CA LEU A 156 -17.94 17.31 -7.91
C LEU A 156 -18.62 18.67 -7.95
N THR A 157 -18.37 19.43 -9.01
CA THR A 157 -19.22 20.57 -9.36
C THR A 157 -20.55 20.09 -9.95
N LYS A 158 -21.51 21.00 -10.08
CA LYS A 158 -22.78 20.71 -10.76
C LYS A 158 -22.58 20.30 -12.22
N GLU A 159 -21.56 20.85 -12.90
CA GLU A 159 -21.26 20.49 -14.28
C GLU A 159 -20.62 19.10 -14.37
N ASP A 160 -19.70 18.76 -13.47
CA ASP A 160 -19.12 17.40 -13.43
C ASP A 160 -20.20 16.34 -13.20
N LEU A 161 -21.15 16.62 -12.29
CA LEU A 161 -22.27 15.73 -12.04
C LEU A 161 -23.17 15.56 -13.29
N LYS A 162 -23.44 16.64 -14.03
CA LYS A 162 -24.19 16.56 -15.30
C LYS A 162 -23.45 15.73 -16.34
N CYS A 163 -22.13 15.88 -16.45
CA CYS A 163 -21.30 15.07 -17.34
C CYS A 163 -21.36 13.59 -16.98
N LEU A 164 -21.27 13.24 -15.69
CA LEU A 164 -21.46 11.87 -15.23
C LEU A 164 -22.85 11.33 -15.59
N ILE A 165 -23.91 12.08 -15.28
CA ILE A 165 -25.30 11.69 -15.61
C ILE A 165 -25.45 11.47 -17.12
N PHE A 166 -24.89 12.36 -17.95
CA PHE A 166 -24.93 12.23 -19.40
C PHE A 166 -24.29 10.92 -19.87
N ILE A 167 -23.08 10.61 -19.39
CA ILE A 167 -22.35 9.38 -19.76
C ILE A 167 -23.12 8.13 -19.32
N ILE A 168 -23.73 8.16 -18.13
CA ILE A 168 -24.54 7.06 -17.59
C ILE A 168 -25.84 6.87 -18.39
N ALA A 169 -26.44 7.97 -18.87
CA ALA A 169 -27.68 7.94 -19.63
C ALA A 169 -27.50 7.52 -21.10
N LEU A 170 -26.26 7.45 -21.60
CA LEU A 170 -25.98 6.96 -22.94
C LEU A 170 -26.39 5.49 -23.07
N ARG A 171 -27.12 5.19 -24.15
CA ARG A 171 -27.50 3.82 -24.55
C ARG A 171 -26.27 2.93 -24.69
N ASP A 172 -26.46 1.62 -24.51
CA ASP A 172 -25.38 0.64 -24.56
C ASP A 172 -24.65 0.57 -25.91
N ASP A 173 -25.35 0.91 -27.00
CA ASP A 173 -24.81 0.99 -28.35
C ASP A 173 -23.92 2.23 -28.60
N ALA A 174 -23.93 3.22 -27.69
CA ALA A 174 -23.11 4.44 -27.78
C ALA A 174 -21.73 4.30 -27.12
N HIS A 175 -21.11 3.12 -27.23
CA HIS A 175 -19.88 2.78 -26.51
C HIS A 175 -18.69 3.70 -26.89
N ASP A 176 -18.57 4.06 -28.17
CA ASP A 176 -17.50 4.95 -28.67
C ASP A 176 -17.63 6.37 -28.11
N ILE A 177 -18.86 6.87 -28.01
CA ILE A 177 -19.16 8.19 -27.46
C ILE A 177 -18.84 8.19 -25.97
N ARG A 178 -19.28 7.15 -25.26
CA ARG A 178 -18.98 6.94 -23.84
C ARG A 178 -17.48 6.98 -23.60
N GLN A 179 -16.71 6.18 -24.33
CA GLN A 179 -15.25 6.10 -24.18
C GLN A 179 -14.55 7.44 -24.42
N LYS A 180 -14.97 8.20 -25.45
CA LYS A 180 -14.41 9.54 -25.71
C LYS A 180 -14.73 10.53 -24.60
N CYS A 181 -15.96 10.52 -24.08
CA CYS A 181 -16.34 11.37 -22.96
C CYS A 181 -15.52 11.03 -21.70
N LEU A 182 -15.22 9.75 -21.46
CA LEU A 182 -14.37 9.32 -20.35
C LEU A 182 -12.95 9.87 -20.47
N GLN A 183 -12.33 9.73 -21.64
CA GLN A 183 -10.98 10.26 -21.89
C GLN A 183 -10.91 11.77 -21.64
N ILE A 184 -11.87 12.54 -22.18
CA ILE A 184 -11.90 14.00 -22.01
C ILE A 184 -12.05 14.40 -20.53
N LEU A 185 -12.82 13.65 -19.74
CA LEU A 185 -13.02 13.94 -18.32
C LEU A 185 -11.90 13.44 -17.41
N GLU A 186 -11.09 12.48 -17.87
CA GLU A 186 -9.91 11.99 -17.14
C GLU A 186 -8.69 12.91 -17.33
N ASP A 187 -8.64 13.64 -18.45
CA ASP A 187 -7.56 14.58 -18.81
C ASP A 187 -7.81 16.04 -18.36
N ALA A 188 -8.98 16.35 -17.78
CA ALA A 188 -9.43 17.69 -17.39
C ALA A 188 -9.22 18.00 -15.90
#